data_AF-A0AA39WYQ9-F1
#
_entry.id   AF-A0AA39WYQ9-F1
#
_cell.length_a   1.000
_cell.length_b   1.000
_cell.length_c   1.000
_cell.angle_alpha   90.00
_cell.angle_beta   90.00
_cell.angle_gamma   90.00
#
_symmetry.space_group_name_H-M   'P 1'
#
loop_
_entity.id
_entity.type
_entity.pdbx_description
1 polymer ?
#
loop_
_entity_poly.entity_id
_entity_poly.type
_entity_poly.pdbx_seq_one_letter_code
_entity_poly.pdbx_strand_id
1 'polypeptide(L)'
;MDASGKNALNKFVQLAKISVLEMLVRTSWPCLMLTTQHRMASGSFDLAKKVIYKNILDADFSYGPDAQLSKSLPARMIEQWVVKRFKAKESPAGKASQSFFTVREPCTTEPTTKSRYNTDHVAATVKLSNAIFNEFPGLCGSKVVIITPYRMNLQFLEDASKAQDLHPKCQEVEINTPFSFHGCEGVTVDFCMTLNQETGSLFVQDPHRVCIGLTRHECALFMVGDIHTTNTIQSARKRMYGDGNSGEALSMGSGRRPALKEAVEYLWVAQRVVAFSPRGEVISLPNLEVAPALGA
;
A
#
# COMPACT_ATOMS: atom_id res chain seq x y z
N MET A 1 -3.94 41.49 15.86
CA MET A 1 -3.06 42.12 14.85
C MET A 1 -2.35 43.25 15.55
N ASP A 2 -1.02 43.24 15.59
CA ASP A 2 -0.22 44.37 16.03
C ASP A 2 0.20 45.21 14.81
N ALA A 3 0.42 46.50 15.01
CA ALA A 3 0.64 47.50 13.96
C ALA A 3 2.01 47.41 13.25
N SER A 4 2.73 46.28 13.37
CA SER A 4 4.10 46.12 12.85
C SER A 4 4.23 45.19 11.63
N GLY A 5 3.16 44.52 11.19
CA GLY A 5 3.15 43.72 9.96
C GLY A 5 4.10 42.52 9.94
N LYS A 6 4.80 42.22 11.03
CA LYS A 6 5.59 41.00 11.18
C LYS A 6 4.66 39.91 11.68
N ASN A 7 4.23 39.03 10.76
CA ASN A 7 3.56 37.78 11.09
C ASN A 7 4.19 37.18 12.35
N ALA A 8 3.39 37.04 13.41
CA ALA A 8 3.75 36.24 14.58
C ALA A 8 3.89 34.78 14.13
N LEU A 9 5.02 34.45 13.51
CA LEU A 9 5.37 33.08 13.15
C LEU A 9 5.43 32.30 14.46
N ASN A 10 4.53 31.34 14.61
CA ASN A 10 4.53 30.43 15.74
C ASN A 10 5.88 29.71 15.79
N LYS A 11 6.78 30.15 16.69
CA LYS A 11 8.12 29.59 16.87
C LYS A 11 8.09 28.11 17.31
N PHE A 12 6.93 27.65 17.79
CA PHE A 12 6.68 26.27 18.20
C PHE A 12 6.02 25.42 17.11
N VAL A 13 5.88 25.93 15.88
CA VAL A 13 5.29 25.15 14.76
C VAL A 13 6.01 23.82 14.52
N GLN A 14 7.30 23.74 14.85
CA GLN A 14 8.07 22.50 14.77
C GLN A 14 7.73 21.52 15.90
N LEU A 15 7.38 22.01 17.10
CA LEU A 15 6.92 21.16 18.21
C LEU A 15 5.52 20.60 17.94
N ALA A 16 4.67 21.36 17.24
CA ALA A 16 3.34 20.89 16.82
C ALA A 16 3.37 19.75 15.78
N LYS A 17 4.55 19.40 15.22
CA LYS A 17 4.70 18.26 14.30
C LYS A 17 4.78 16.91 14.99
N ILE A 18 5.07 16.90 16.29
CA ILE A 18 5.21 15.68 17.09
C ILE A 18 3.93 15.56 17.93
N SER A 19 3.25 14.42 17.83
CA SER A 19 2.10 14.16 18.70
C SER A 19 2.57 14.01 20.15
N VAL A 20 1.71 14.34 21.12
CA VAL A 20 2.02 14.13 22.55
C VAL A 20 2.44 12.68 22.82
N LEU A 21 1.77 11.71 22.19
CA LEU A 21 2.13 10.29 22.31
C LEU A 21 3.52 10.00 21.77
N GLU A 22 3.87 10.54 20.59
CA GLU A 22 5.22 10.36 20.03
C GLU A 22 6.29 10.99 20.92
N MET A 23 6.00 12.15 21.52
CA MET A 23 6.89 12.78 22.49
C MET A 23 7.11 11.86 23.70
N LEU A 24 6.05 11.30 24.28
CA LEU A 24 6.13 10.37 25.41
C LEU A 24 6.97 9.12 25.07
N VAL A 25 6.72 8.52 23.91
CA VAL A 25 7.50 7.37 23.40
C VAL A 25 8.97 7.73 23.26
N ARG A 26 9.29 8.91 22.69
CA ARG A 26 10.68 9.38 22.52
C ARG A 26 11.37 9.67 23.85
N THR A 27 10.63 10.07 24.88
CA THR A 27 11.14 10.24 26.25
C THR A 27 11.26 8.93 27.03
N SER A 28 11.12 7.78 26.36
CA SER A 28 11.16 6.44 26.97
C SER A 28 10.07 6.22 28.04
N TRP A 29 8.94 6.92 27.92
CA TRP A 29 7.79 6.64 28.76
C TRP A 29 7.25 5.24 28.43
N PRO A 30 7.01 4.37 29.42
CA PRO A 30 6.50 3.03 29.17
C PRO A 30 5.18 3.06 28.40
N CYS A 31 5.14 2.39 27.26
CA CYS A 31 3.95 2.26 26.43
C CYS A 31 3.56 0.79 26.33
N LEU A 32 2.29 0.47 26.62
CA LEU A 32 1.77 -0.87 26.41
C LEU A 32 1.68 -1.14 24.90
N MET A 33 2.39 -2.15 24.42
CA MET A 33 2.32 -2.59 23.04
C MET A 33 1.43 -3.83 22.94
N LEU A 34 0.35 -3.72 22.17
CA LEU A 34 -0.50 -4.87 21.86
C LEU A 34 0.13 -5.66 20.71
N THR A 35 0.36 -6.95 20.93
CA THR A 35 1.07 -7.82 19.97
C THR A 35 0.20 -8.91 19.36
N THR A 36 -1.10 -8.92 19.68
CA THR A 36 -2.08 -9.85 19.09
C THR A 36 -2.97 -9.09 18.11
N GLN A 37 -3.09 -9.61 16.88
CA GLN A 37 -3.95 -9.02 15.85
C GLN A 37 -5.16 -9.92 15.58
N HIS A 38 -6.37 -9.34 15.58
CA HIS A 38 -7.65 -10.05 15.49
C HIS A 38 -8.43 -9.86 14.18
N ARG A 39 -8.08 -8.87 13.35
CA ARG A 39 -8.83 -8.47 12.14
C ARG A 39 -8.47 -9.28 10.89
N MET A 40 -7.25 -9.05 10.37
CA MET A 40 -6.68 -9.71 9.19
C MET A 40 -6.55 -11.24 9.34
N ALA A 41 -6.95 -11.98 8.32
CA ALA A 41 -6.69 -13.41 8.23
C ALA A 41 -5.19 -13.71 8.42
N SER A 42 -4.88 -14.89 8.96
CA SER A 42 -3.50 -15.30 9.26
C SER A 42 -2.62 -15.19 8.01
N GLY A 43 -1.45 -14.57 8.13
CA GLY A 43 -0.56 -14.23 7.01
C GLY A 43 -0.83 -12.84 6.41
N SER A 44 -2.06 -12.36 6.46
CA SER A 44 -2.46 -11.10 5.82
C SER A 44 -1.91 -9.85 6.52
N PHE A 45 -1.29 -9.98 7.71
CA PHE A 45 -0.56 -8.89 8.39
C PHE A 45 0.98 -9.04 8.29
N ASP A 46 1.50 -10.17 7.84
CA ASP A 46 2.95 -10.47 7.86
C ASP A 46 3.76 -9.42 7.09
N LEU A 47 3.22 -8.93 5.97
CA LEU A 47 3.81 -7.85 5.18
C LEU A 47 3.91 -6.54 5.97
N ALA A 48 2.80 -6.09 6.57
CA ALA A 48 2.78 -4.87 7.38
C ALA A 48 3.69 -4.99 8.61
N LYS A 49 3.71 -6.16 9.26
CA LYS A 49 4.63 -6.45 10.37
C LYS A 49 6.08 -6.27 9.95
N LYS A 50 6.47 -6.86 8.81
CA LYS A 50 7.84 -6.83 8.31
C LYS A 50 8.30 -5.42 7.91
N VAL A 51 7.42 -4.62 7.32
CA VAL A 51 7.82 -3.31 6.75
C VAL A 51 7.55 -2.12 7.67
N ILE A 52 6.51 -2.18 8.51
CA ILE A 52 6.11 -1.11 9.43
C ILE A 52 6.44 -1.45 10.88
N TYR A 53 6.03 -2.62 11.36
CA TYR A 53 6.12 -2.98 12.78
C TYR A 53 7.37 -3.82 13.10
N LYS A 54 8.54 -3.35 12.62
CA LYS A 54 9.83 -4.05 12.72
C LYS A 54 10.29 -4.33 14.15
N ASN A 55 9.80 -3.54 15.10
CA ASN A 55 10.17 -3.64 16.50
C ASN A 55 9.42 -4.76 17.24
N ILE A 56 8.36 -5.31 16.63
CA ILE A 56 7.63 -6.45 17.20
C ILE A 56 8.38 -7.72 16.82
N LEU A 57 8.99 -8.38 17.80
CA LEU A 57 9.68 -9.65 17.60
C LEU A 57 8.69 -10.72 17.18
N ASP A 58 9.14 -11.69 16.37
CA ASP A 58 8.29 -12.80 15.94
C ASP A 58 7.80 -13.65 17.12
N ALA A 59 8.59 -13.75 18.20
CA ALA A 59 8.23 -14.48 19.41
C ALA A 59 7.08 -13.82 20.21
N ASP A 60 6.92 -12.50 20.08
CA ASP A 60 5.94 -11.73 20.86
C ASP A 60 4.62 -11.54 20.11
N PHE A 61 4.62 -11.77 18.79
CA PHE A 61 3.47 -11.55 17.92
C PHE A 61 2.61 -12.80 17.77
N SER A 62 1.28 -12.64 17.78
CA SER A 62 0.35 -13.72 17.46
C SER A 62 -0.89 -13.26 16.69
N TYR A 63 -1.47 -14.18 15.93
CA TYR A 63 -2.81 -14.02 15.39
C TYR A 63 -3.84 -14.48 16.42
N GLY A 64 -4.86 -13.66 16.65
CA GLY A 64 -5.96 -14.03 17.51
C GLY A 64 -6.77 -15.22 16.96
N PRO A 65 -7.60 -15.88 17.80
CA PRO A 65 -8.37 -17.06 17.39
C PRO A 65 -9.26 -16.83 16.16
N ASP A 66 -9.79 -15.62 15.98
CA ASP A 66 -10.73 -15.29 14.90
C ASP A 66 -10.03 -14.86 13.61
N ALA A 67 -8.75 -14.50 13.71
CA ALA A 67 -7.88 -14.25 12.57
C ALA A 67 -7.36 -15.55 11.93
N GLN A 68 -7.63 -16.72 12.51
CA GLN A 68 -7.20 -17.99 11.93
C GLN A 68 -7.83 -18.19 10.55
N LEU A 69 -7.01 -18.52 9.54
CA LEU A 69 -7.49 -18.71 8.18
C LEU A 69 -8.56 -19.82 8.07
N SER A 70 -8.47 -20.85 8.93
CA SER A 70 -9.47 -21.91 9.03
C SER A 70 -10.88 -21.41 9.36
N LYS A 71 -10.99 -20.30 10.10
CA LYS A 71 -12.27 -19.69 10.48
C LYS A 71 -12.83 -18.72 9.45
N SER A 72 -12.00 -18.17 8.56
CA SER A 72 -12.44 -17.24 7.51
C SER A 72 -12.63 -17.97 6.19
N LEU A 73 -13.88 -18.37 5.89
CA LEU A 73 -14.23 -18.92 4.58
C LEU A 73 -13.93 -17.94 3.43
N PRO A 74 -14.28 -16.63 3.52
CA PRO A 74 -13.99 -15.68 2.45
C PRO A 74 -12.49 -15.56 2.16
N ALA A 75 -11.62 -15.50 3.17
CA ALA A 75 -10.18 -15.42 2.97
C ALA A 75 -9.62 -16.66 2.24
N ARG A 76 -10.10 -17.86 2.61
CA ARG A 76 -9.69 -19.10 1.91
C ARG A 76 -10.14 -19.13 0.46
N MET A 77 -11.38 -18.74 0.20
CA MET A 77 -11.93 -18.72 -1.16
C MET A 77 -11.21 -17.72 -2.05
N ILE A 78 -10.95 -16.51 -1.53
CA ILE A 78 -10.22 -15.47 -2.26
C ILE A 78 -8.77 -15.92 -2.53
N GLU A 79 -8.08 -16.51 -1.55
CA GLU A 79 -6.70 -17.01 -1.75
C GLU A 79 -6.65 -18.10 -2.84
N GLN A 80 -7.57 -19.07 -2.80
CA GLN A 80 -7.66 -20.12 -3.83
C GLN A 80 -7.97 -19.53 -5.21
N TRP A 81 -8.87 -18.55 -5.27
CA TRP A 81 -9.19 -17.84 -6.51
C TRP A 81 -7.96 -17.13 -7.07
N VAL A 82 -7.20 -16.42 -6.25
CA VAL A 82 -5.99 -15.71 -6.68
C VAL A 82 -4.96 -16.68 -7.28
N VAL A 83 -4.69 -17.78 -6.58
CA VAL A 83 -3.77 -18.84 -7.05
C VAL A 83 -4.27 -19.43 -8.38
N LYS A 84 -5.56 -19.77 -8.48
CA LYS A 84 -6.12 -20.42 -9.66
C LYS A 84 -6.21 -19.49 -10.88
N ARG A 85 -6.75 -18.28 -10.67
CA ARG A 85 -7.07 -17.29 -11.71
C ARG A 85 -5.85 -16.54 -12.20
N PHE A 86 -4.95 -16.16 -11.29
CA PHE A 86 -3.79 -15.33 -11.59
C PHE A 86 -2.47 -16.10 -11.58
N LYS A 87 -2.50 -17.42 -11.30
CA LYS A 87 -1.30 -18.27 -11.23
C LYS A 87 -0.26 -17.77 -10.23
N ALA A 88 -0.71 -17.05 -9.20
CA ALA A 88 0.15 -16.64 -8.09
C ALA A 88 0.59 -17.88 -7.30
N LYS A 89 1.78 -17.83 -6.68
CA LYS A 89 2.23 -18.90 -5.79
C LYS A 89 1.30 -19.05 -4.60
N GLU A 90 1.06 -20.29 -4.18
CA GLU A 90 0.31 -20.60 -2.97
C GLU A 90 0.97 -19.97 -1.74
N SER A 91 0.14 -19.43 -0.85
CA SER A 91 0.58 -18.98 0.45
C SER A 91 1.05 -20.14 1.33
N PRO A 92 1.90 -19.88 2.35
CA PRO A 92 2.26 -20.90 3.33
C PRO A 92 1.02 -21.54 3.99
N ALA A 93 1.15 -22.79 4.43
CA ALA A 93 0.04 -23.54 5.03
C ALA A 93 -0.63 -22.75 6.17
N GLY A 94 -1.96 -22.63 6.11
CA GLY A 94 -2.76 -21.89 7.09
C GLY A 94 -2.65 -20.36 7.01
N LYS A 95 -2.01 -19.81 5.96
CA LYS A 95 -1.85 -18.37 5.74
C LYS A 95 -2.42 -17.90 4.41
N ALA A 96 -2.82 -16.64 4.34
CA ALA A 96 -3.17 -15.91 3.13
C ALA A 96 -2.17 -14.76 2.96
N SER A 97 -1.48 -14.72 1.83
CA SER A 97 -0.48 -13.70 1.50
C SER A 97 -1.09 -12.64 0.60
N GLN A 98 -0.57 -11.43 0.64
CA GLN A 98 -1.00 -10.35 -0.25
C GLN A 98 -0.53 -10.63 -1.68
N SER A 99 -1.09 -9.92 -2.65
CA SER A 99 -0.66 -9.99 -4.06
C SER A 99 -0.37 -8.61 -4.62
N PHE A 100 0.63 -8.53 -5.49
CA PHE A 100 0.99 -7.31 -6.19
C PHE A 100 0.73 -7.47 -7.70
N PHE A 101 -0.18 -6.69 -8.25
CA PHE A 101 -0.49 -6.64 -9.66
C PHE A 101 0.35 -5.52 -10.29
N THR A 102 1.39 -5.90 -11.02
CA THR A 102 2.25 -4.95 -11.69
C THR A 102 1.65 -4.51 -13.03
N VAL A 103 1.48 -3.21 -13.19
CA VAL A 103 1.00 -2.54 -14.42
C VAL A 103 2.07 -1.49 -14.79
N ARG A 104 2.58 -1.53 -16.02
CA ARG A 104 3.69 -0.66 -16.46
C ARG A 104 3.19 0.41 -17.41
N GLU A 105 2.72 1.53 -16.90
CA GLU A 105 2.21 2.62 -17.73
C GLU A 105 2.49 4.00 -17.11
N PRO A 106 2.51 5.08 -17.91
CA PRO A 106 2.92 6.39 -17.45
C PRO A 106 1.97 6.95 -16.39
N CYS A 107 2.56 7.51 -15.33
CA CYS A 107 1.83 8.28 -14.35
C CYS A 107 1.89 9.76 -14.73
N THR A 108 0.73 10.39 -14.86
CA THR A 108 0.61 11.80 -15.25
C THR A 108 0.33 12.67 -14.02
N THR A 109 0.87 13.88 -14.02
CA THR A 109 0.60 14.91 -13.01
C THR A 109 -0.31 15.97 -13.61
N GLU A 110 -1.45 16.23 -12.98
CA GLU A 110 -2.36 17.28 -13.42
C GLU A 110 -1.74 18.67 -13.16
N PRO A 111 -1.72 19.60 -14.14
CA PRO A 111 -0.96 20.84 -14.05
C PRO A 111 -1.36 21.78 -12.91
N THR A 112 -2.63 21.80 -12.52
CA THR A 112 -3.23 22.79 -11.60
C THR A 112 -3.08 22.37 -10.14
N THR A 113 -3.64 21.22 -9.80
CA THR A 113 -3.68 20.59 -8.48
C THR A 113 -2.38 19.89 -8.12
N LYS A 114 -1.51 19.61 -9.11
CA LYS A 114 -0.30 18.78 -8.98
C LYS A 114 -0.58 17.37 -8.47
N SER A 115 -1.83 16.93 -8.48
CA SER A 115 -2.22 15.57 -8.13
C SER A 115 -1.88 14.63 -9.27
N ARG A 116 -1.63 13.36 -8.95
CA ARG A 116 -1.25 12.35 -9.94
C ARG A 116 -2.40 11.42 -10.25
N TYR A 117 -2.37 10.87 -11.45
CA TYR A 117 -3.27 9.81 -11.88
C TYR A 117 -2.55 8.85 -12.84
N ASN A 118 -3.08 7.63 -12.92
CA ASN A 118 -2.62 6.61 -13.86
C ASN A 118 -3.84 5.81 -14.30
N THR A 119 -4.30 6.05 -15.52
CA THR A 119 -5.53 5.48 -16.09
C THR A 119 -5.48 3.96 -16.20
N ASP A 120 -4.29 3.40 -16.37
CA ASP A 120 -4.09 1.96 -16.50
C ASP A 120 -4.11 1.25 -15.15
N HIS A 121 -3.56 1.90 -14.11
CA HIS A 121 -3.75 1.45 -12.73
C HIS A 121 -5.22 1.52 -12.34
N VAL A 122 -5.94 2.58 -12.74
CA VAL A 122 -7.38 2.74 -12.53
C VAL A 122 -8.13 1.57 -13.20
N ALA A 123 -7.89 1.35 -14.49
CA ALA A 123 -8.54 0.29 -15.26
C ALA A 123 -8.26 -1.11 -14.67
N ALA A 124 -7.00 -1.39 -14.33
CA ALA A 124 -6.60 -2.64 -13.69
C ALA A 124 -7.29 -2.85 -12.33
N THR A 125 -7.35 -1.81 -11.50
CA THR A 125 -7.95 -1.85 -10.16
C THR A 125 -9.45 -2.14 -10.26
N VAL A 126 -10.17 -1.40 -11.09
CA VAL A 126 -11.62 -1.60 -11.26
C VAL A 126 -11.94 -2.97 -11.86
N LYS A 127 -11.11 -3.46 -12.79
CA LYS A 127 -11.26 -4.81 -13.34
C LYS A 127 -10.99 -5.91 -12.33
N LEU A 128 -10.06 -5.69 -11.41
CA LEU A 128 -9.81 -6.62 -10.32
C LEU A 128 -11.03 -6.71 -9.39
N SER A 129 -11.55 -5.57 -8.95
CA SER A 129 -12.80 -5.49 -8.18
C SER A 129 -13.98 -6.15 -8.92
N ASN A 130 -14.14 -5.90 -10.23
CA ASN A 130 -15.15 -6.55 -11.06
C ASN A 130 -14.98 -8.08 -11.10
N ALA A 131 -13.75 -8.57 -11.25
CA ALA A 131 -13.45 -10.00 -11.27
C ALA A 131 -13.79 -10.67 -9.92
N ILE A 132 -13.57 -9.98 -8.80
CA ILE A 132 -13.98 -10.44 -7.46
C ILE A 132 -15.50 -10.58 -7.38
N PHE A 133 -16.29 -9.59 -7.83
CA PHE A 133 -17.75 -9.69 -7.76
C PHE A 133 -18.33 -10.78 -8.66
N ASN A 134 -17.70 -11.02 -9.81
CA ASN A 134 -18.08 -12.11 -10.70
C ASN A 134 -17.78 -13.48 -10.11
N GLU A 135 -16.67 -13.64 -9.40
CA GLU A 135 -16.33 -14.89 -8.70
C GLU A 135 -17.15 -15.10 -7.43
N PHE A 136 -17.42 -14.02 -6.70
CA PHE A 136 -18.11 -14.03 -5.42
C PHE A 136 -19.38 -13.16 -5.45
N PRO A 137 -20.46 -13.59 -6.12
CA PRO A 137 -21.70 -12.82 -6.22
C PRO A 137 -22.33 -12.47 -4.87
N GLY A 138 -22.03 -13.23 -3.81
CA GLY A 138 -22.48 -12.97 -2.44
C GLY A 138 -21.75 -11.83 -1.72
N LEU A 139 -20.60 -11.36 -2.24
CA LEU A 139 -19.84 -10.27 -1.63
C LEU A 139 -20.58 -8.93 -1.78
N CYS A 140 -20.72 -8.18 -0.70
CA CYS A 140 -21.34 -6.84 -0.72
C CYS A 140 -20.36 -5.82 -1.31
N GLY A 141 -20.83 -4.90 -2.15
CA GLY A 141 -19.96 -3.93 -2.80
C GLY A 141 -19.25 -3.01 -1.80
N SER A 142 -19.96 -2.57 -0.77
CA SER A 142 -19.42 -1.79 0.36
C SER A 142 -18.38 -2.52 1.22
N LYS A 143 -18.17 -3.82 1.02
CA LYS A 143 -17.11 -4.60 1.69
C LYS A 143 -15.83 -4.71 0.86
N VAL A 144 -15.82 -4.18 -0.36
CA VAL A 144 -14.61 -3.97 -1.16
C VAL A 144 -14.24 -2.49 -1.05
N VAL A 145 -12.97 -2.23 -0.78
CA VAL A 145 -12.45 -0.87 -0.57
C VAL A 145 -11.29 -0.63 -1.51
N ILE A 146 -11.28 0.50 -2.21
CA ILE A 146 -10.13 0.96 -2.99
C ILE A 146 -9.45 2.10 -2.23
N ILE A 147 -8.15 2.00 -2.02
CA ILE A 147 -7.33 3.05 -1.43
C ILE A 147 -6.38 3.59 -2.50
N THR A 148 -6.36 4.91 -2.69
CA THR A 148 -5.44 5.59 -3.62
C THR A 148 -4.80 6.82 -2.97
N PRO A 149 -3.49 7.06 -3.12
CA PRO A 149 -2.83 8.19 -2.48
C PRO A 149 -3.19 9.55 -3.10
N TYR A 150 -3.74 9.59 -4.31
CA TYR A 150 -3.97 10.83 -5.06
C TYR A 150 -5.44 11.07 -5.35
N ARG A 151 -5.90 12.30 -5.08
CA ARG A 151 -7.29 12.75 -5.29
C ARG A 151 -7.73 12.71 -6.75
N MET A 152 -6.86 13.07 -7.70
CA MET A 152 -7.21 12.96 -9.12
C MET A 152 -7.43 11.50 -9.51
N ASN A 153 -6.56 10.58 -9.06
CA ASN A 153 -6.76 9.16 -9.31
C ASN A 153 -8.02 8.60 -8.64
N LEU A 154 -8.39 9.13 -7.46
CA LEU A 154 -9.67 8.79 -6.80
C LEU A 154 -10.85 9.13 -7.71
N GLN A 155 -10.88 10.32 -8.30
CA GLN A 155 -11.95 10.73 -9.21
C GLN A 155 -12.01 9.80 -10.44
N PHE A 156 -10.87 9.46 -11.03
CA PHE A 156 -10.84 8.50 -12.14
C PHE A 156 -11.34 7.10 -11.73
N LEU A 157 -11.05 6.63 -10.51
CA LEU A 157 -11.58 5.38 -9.98
C LEU A 157 -13.10 5.44 -9.78
N GLU A 158 -13.62 6.54 -9.25
CA GLU A 158 -15.07 6.75 -9.07
C GLU A 158 -15.81 6.73 -10.40
N ASP A 159 -15.25 7.39 -11.42
CA ASP A 159 -15.85 7.42 -12.76
C ASP A 159 -15.76 6.06 -13.45
N ALA A 160 -14.59 5.40 -13.38
CA ALA A 160 -14.41 4.07 -13.97
C ALA A 160 -15.28 3.00 -13.30
N SER A 161 -15.54 3.09 -11.99
CA SER A 161 -16.38 2.13 -11.26
C SER A 161 -17.87 2.20 -11.63
N LYS A 162 -18.28 3.26 -12.34
CA LYS A 162 -19.66 3.46 -12.84
C LYS A 162 -19.85 2.96 -14.27
N ALA A 163 -18.83 2.41 -14.91
CA ALA A 163 -18.93 1.90 -16.27
C ALA A 163 -19.99 0.77 -16.36
N GLN A 164 -20.79 0.80 -17.44
CA GLN A 164 -21.96 -0.09 -17.60
C GLN A 164 -21.60 -1.54 -17.88
N ASP A 165 -20.38 -1.81 -18.33
CA ASP A 165 -19.84 -3.14 -18.61
C ASP A 165 -19.33 -3.88 -17.36
N LEU A 166 -19.37 -3.23 -16.20
CA LEU A 166 -18.93 -3.78 -14.92
C LEU A 166 -20.12 -4.35 -14.12
N HIS A 167 -19.79 -5.22 -13.17
CA HIS A 167 -20.76 -5.72 -12.20
C HIS A 167 -21.39 -4.53 -11.43
N PRO A 168 -22.72 -4.47 -11.25
CA PRO A 168 -23.40 -3.32 -10.63
C PRO A 168 -22.83 -2.91 -9.27
N LYS A 169 -22.39 -3.90 -8.47
CA LYS A 169 -21.75 -3.70 -7.16
C LYS A 169 -20.44 -2.89 -7.20
N CYS A 170 -19.79 -2.73 -8.36
CA CYS A 170 -18.64 -1.84 -8.49
C CYS A 170 -18.98 -0.39 -8.11
N GLN A 171 -20.24 0.03 -8.29
CA GLN A 171 -20.70 1.37 -7.92
C GLN A 171 -20.83 1.58 -6.40
N GLU A 172 -20.90 0.50 -5.63
CA GLU A 172 -21.02 0.51 -4.17
C GLU A 172 -19.65 0.45 -3.47
N VAL A 173 -18.56 0.27 -4.23
CA VAL A 173 -17.19 0.17 -3.69
C VAL A 173 -16.78 1.49 -3.06
N GLU A 174 -16.27 1.44 -1.84
CA GLU A 174 -15.76 2.64 -1.17
C GLU A 174 -14.36 3.00 -1.69
N ILE A 175 -14.21 4.19 -2.27
CA ILE A 175 -12.94 4.67 -2.83
C ILE A 175 -12.44 5.82 -1.97
N ASN A 176 -11.24 5.68 -1.42
CA ASN A 176 -10.73 6.60 -0.42
C ASN A 176 -9.27 6.98 -0.64
N THR A 177 -8.91 8.15 -0.12
CA THR A 177 -7.49 8.48 0.13
C THR A 177 -7.09 8.07 1.55
N PRO A 178 -5.80 7.80 1.82
CA PRO A 178 -5.35 7.51 3.18
C PRO A 178 -5.73 8.58 4.23
N PHE A 179 -5.94 9.83 3.81
CA PHE A 179 -6.37 10.92 4.68
C PHE A 179 -7.88 10.96 4.96
N SER A 180 -8.71 10.51 4.01
CA SER A 180 -10.17 10.44 4.19
C SER A 180 -10.62 9.15 4.86
N PHE A 181 -9.72 8.19 4.99
CA PHE A 181 -10.00 6.85 5.50
C PHE A 181 -10.00 6.81 7.04
N HIS A 182 -11.14 7.16 7.64
CA HIS A 182 -11.33 7.21 9.09
C HIS A 182 -11.71 5.84 9.69
N GLY A 183 -10.88 4.82 9.46
CA GLY A 183 -11.06 3.51 10.11
C GLY A 183 -12.10 2.58 9.48
N CYS A 184 -12.51 2.80 8.22
CA CYS A 184 -13.27 1.80 7.47
C CYS A 184 -12.43 0.51 7.31
N GLU A 185 -13.08 -0.63 7.12
CA GLU A 185 -12.42 -1.93 6.96
C GLU A 185 -13.13 -2.68 5.82
N GLY A 186 -12.34 -3.29 4.93
CA GLY A 186 -12.85 -4.03 3.79
C GLY A 186 -12.55 -5.52 3.93
N VAL A 187 -13.44 -6.38 3.45
CA VAL A 187 -13.11 -7.81 3.23
C VAL A 187 -11.93 -7.90 2.27
N THR A 188 -11.96 -7.11 1.19
CA THR A 188 -10.81 -6.90 0.30
C THR A 188 -10.45 -5.43 0.22
N VAL A 189 -9.15 -5.16 0.10
CA VAL A 189 -8.63 -3.83 -0.18
C VAL A 189 -7.81 -3.86 -1.44
N ASP A 190 -8.10 -2.94 -2.35
CA ASP A 190 -7.31 -2.69 -3.54
C ASP A 190 -6.50 -1.40 -3.32
N PHE A 191 -5.20 -1.55 -3.06
CA PHE A 191 -4.31 -0.41 -2.87
C PHE A 191 -3.71 0.04 -4.22
N CYS A 192 -4.36 1.01 -4.86
CA CYS A 192 -3.97 1.58 -6.14
C CYS A 192 -2.91 2.67 -5.95
N MET A 193 -1.65 2.33 -6.18
CA MET A 193 -0.53 3.20 -5.81
C MET A 193 -0.38 4.44 -6.70
N THR A 194 -0.80 4.37 -7.97
CA THR A 194 -0.73 5.49 -8.93
C THR A 194 0.69 6.04 -9.12
N LEU A 195 1.66 5.17 -9.41
CA LEU A 195 3.08 5.55 -9.53
C LEU A 195 3.74 4.73 -10.63
N ASN A 196 4.79 5.30 -11.21
CA ASN A 196 5.68 4.60 -12.11
C ASN A 196 7.15 4.90 -11.74
N GLN A 197 8.08 4.22 -12.42
CA GLN A 197 9.51 4.47 -12.27
C GLN A 197 9.88 5.96 -12.41
N GLU A 198 9.31 6.68 -13.37
CA GLU A 198 9.70 8.07 -13.66
C GLU A 198 9.27 9.05 -12.57
N THR A 199 8.03 8.90 -12.09
CA THR A 199 7.42 9.80 -11.11
C THR A 199 7.89 9.54 -9.68
N GLY A 200 8.39 8.32 -9.40
CA GLY A 200 8.96 7.91 -8.13
C GLY A 200 7.97 7.89 -6.96
N SER A 201 8.37 7.30 -5.84
CA SER A 201 7.49 6.92 -4.73
C SER A 201 6.85 8.04 -3.90
N LEU A 202 7.18 9.32 -4.13
CA LEU A 202 6.71 10.51 -3.39
C LEU A 202 5.82 10.25 -2.15
N PHE A 203 4.50 10.22 -2.34
CA PHE A 203 3.51 10.12 -1.27
C PHE A 203 3.61 8.84 -0.44
N VAL A 204 3.99 7.73 -1.07
CA VAL A 204 4.14 6.42 -0.45
C VAL A 204 5.56 6.17 0.08
N GLN A 205 6.40 7.22 0.16
CA GLN A 205 7.63 7.18 0.96
C GLN A 205 7.35 7.27 2.45
N ASP A 206 6.23 7.89 2.82
CA ASP A 206 5.80 8.01 4.21
C ASP A 206 5.30 6.64 4.73
N PRO A 207 5.99 6.02 5.70
CA PRO A 207 5.62 4.71 6.21
C PRO A 207 4.24 4.71 6.88
N HIS A 208 3.76 5.85 7.42
CA HIS A 208 2.43 5.93 8.00
C HIS A 208 1.35 5.80 6.93
N ARG A 209 1.58 6.32 5.72
CA ARG A 209 0.63 6.24 4.61
C ARG A 209 0.64 4.88 3.96
N VAL A 210 1.81 4.26 3.85
CA VAL A 210 1.93 2.85 3.42
C VAL A 210 1.22 1.94 4.42
N CYS A 211 1.40 2.17 5.73
CA CYS A 211 0.71 1.41 6.77
C CYS A 211 -0.81 1.40 6.58
N ILE A 212 -1.40 2.55 6.26
CA ILE A 212 -2.84 2.64 5.95
C ILE A 212 -3.18 1.77 4.75
N GLY A 213 -2.41 1.77 3.65
CA GLY A 213 -2.68 0.88 2.52
C GLY A 213 -2.54 -0.62 2.84
N LEU A 214 -1.68 -0.97 3.82
CA LEU A 214 -1.34 -2.36 4.14
C LEU A 214 -2.18 -2.99 5.27
N THR A 215 -3.11 -2.29 5.91
CA THR A 215 -3.72 -2.76 7.18
C THR A 215 -5.25 -2.65 7.26
N ARG A 216 -5.93 -2.43 6.13
CA ARG A 216 -7.40 -2.16 6.09
C ARG A 216 -8.23 -3.32 5.59
N HIS A 217 -7.60 -4.38 5.12
CA HIS A 217 -8.27 -5.60 4.69
C HIS A 217 -8.49 -6.54 5.87
N GLU A 218 -9.56 -7.31 5.81
CA GLU A 218 -9.80 -8.46 6.69
C GLU A 218 -9.29 -9.74 6.01
N CYS A 219 -9.59 -9.94 4.73
CA CYS A 219 -9.30 -11.19 4.03
C CYS A 219 -8.12 -11.06 3.06
N ALA A 220 -8.17 -10.12 2.13
CA ALA A 220 -7.17 -10.00 1.06
C ALA A 220 -6.77 -8.56 0.75
N LEU A 221 -5.48 -8.37 0.45
CA LEU A 221 -4.93 -7.12 -0.05
C LEU A 221 -4.38 -7.33 -1.46
N PHE A 222 -4.84 -6.47 -2.37
CA PHE A 222 -4.35 -6.40 -3.73
C PHE A 222 -3.67 -5.05 -3.95
N MET A 223 -2.36 -5.07 -4.15
CA MET A 223 -1.60 -3.87 -4.47
C MET A 223 -1.53 -3.73 -5.99
N VAL A 224 -1.88 -2.55 -6.52
CA VAL A 224 -1.81 -2.26 -7.96
C VAL A 224 -0.82 -1.13 -8.18
N GLY A 225 0.24 -1.38 -8.94
CA GLY A 225 1.31 -0.42 -9.13
C GLY A 225 2.35 -0.85 -10.17
N ASP A 226 3.36 -0.03 -10.40
CA ASP A 226 4.55 -0.44 -11.15
C ASP A 226 5.63 -0.93 -10.18
N ILE A 227 6.05 -2.19 -10.32
CA ILE A 227 7.12 -2.80 -9.52
C ILE A 227 8.44 -2.01 -9.57
N HIS A 228 8.73 -1.31 -10.68
CA HIS A 228 9.96 -0.54 -10.88
C HIS A 228 9.96 0.85 -10.23
N THR A 229 8.81 1.31 -9.70
CA THR A 229 8.71 2.55 -8.92
C THR A 229 9.74 2.59 -7.78
N THR A 230 10.10 1.42 -7.26
CA THR A 230 11.04 1.25 -6.13
C THR A 230 12.51 1.41 -6.52
N ASN A 231 12.86 1.27 -7.81
CA ASN A 231 14.23 1.44 -8.32
C ASN A 231 14.68 2.91 -8.27
N THR A 232 13.74 3.84 -8.44
CA THR A 232 13.99 5.29 -8.41
C THR A 232 14.37 5.79 -7.02
N ILE A 233 14.09 5.00 -5.97
CA ILE A 233 14.44 5.37 -4.61
C ILE A 233 15.97 5.29 -4.37
N GLN A 234 16.70 4.50 -5.16
CA GLN A 234 18.16 4.50 -5.15
C GLN A 234 18.74 5.73 -5.88
N SER A 235 18.15 6.13 -7.02
CA SER A 235 18.66 7.23 -7.84
C SER A 235 18.24 8.62 -7.35
N ALA A 236 17.18 8.76 -6.55
CA ALA A 236 16.89 9.99 -5.82
C ALA A 236 17.90 10.24 -4.68
N ARG A 237 18.31 9.17 -3.95
CA ARG A 237 19.38 9.24 -2.94
C ARG A 237 20.72 9.70 -3.54
N LYS A 238 21.09 9.14 -4.70
CA LYS A 238 22.34 9.47 -5.39
C LYS A 238 22.37 10.88 -6.02
N ARG A 239 21.20 11.47 -6.30
CA ARG A 239 21.07 12.85 -6.81
C ARG A 239 21.00 13.91 -5.70
N MET A 240 20.47 13.57 -4.53
CA MET A 240 20.42 14.49 -3.38
C MET A 240 21.74 14.59 -2.63
N TYR A 241 22.49 13.49 -2.54
CA TYR A 241 23.85 13.48 -1.98
C TYR A 241 24.82 13.44 -3.15
N GLY A 242 25.18 14.62 -3.65
CA GLY A 242 26.21 14.77 -4.67
C GLY A 242 27.49 14.04 -4.28
N ASP A 243 28.24 13.64 -5.30
CA ASP A 243 29.57 13.07 -5.19
C ASP A 243 30.53 14.15 -4.68
N GLY A 244 30.56 14.39 -3.37
CA GLY A 244 31.35 15.50 -2.82
C GLY A 244 31.02 15.86 -1.37
N ASN A 245 32.09 16.06 -0.61
CA ASN A 245 32.18 16.18 0.84
C ASN A 245 31.34 17.26 1.54
N SER A 246 31.07 16.97 2.83
CA SER A 246 30.96 17.86 4.00
C SER A 246 29.63 18.52 4.38
N GLY A 247 29.23 18.23 5.63
CA GLY A 247 28.62 19.18 6.56
C GLY A 247 27.10 19.30 6.54
N GLU A 248 26.45 18.93 7.65
CA GLU A 248 25.04 19.24 7.97
C GLU A 248 23.95 18.44 7.25
N ALA A 249 24.02 17.11 7.35
CA ALA A 249 22.82 16.28 7.24
C ALA A 249 22.05 16.33 8.57
N LEU A 250 20.95 17.10 8.62
CA LEU A 250 19.89 16.86 9.60
C LEU A 250 19.49 15.39 9.52
N SER A 251 19.66 14.67 10.62
CA SER A 251 19.56 13.22 10.74
C SER A 251 18.16 12.69 10.44
N MET A 252 17.82 12.53 9.17
CA MET A 252 16.80 11.60 8.71
C MET A 252 17.52 10.30 8.37
N GLY A 253 17.47 9.35 9.32
CA GLY A 253 18.31 8.14 9.39
C GLY A 253 18.75 7.54 8.05
N SER A 254 20.06 7.60 7.81
CA SER A 254 20.79 7.12 6.64
C SER A 254 20.75 5.60 6.39
N GLY A 255 19.92 4.84 7.11
CA GLY A 255 19.87 3.37 7.03
C GLY A 255 18.50 2.74 6.71
N ARG A 256 17.39 3.49 6.71
CA ARG A 256 16.07 2.87 6.49
C ARG A 256 15.79 2.70 5.00
N ARG A 257 15.54 1.47 4.54
CA ARG A 257 14.96 1.25 3.21
C ARG A 257 13.50 1.73 3.26
N PRO A 258 12.96 2.29 2.17
CA PRO A 258 11.57 2.73 2.12
C PRO A 258 10.62 1.54 2.31
N ALA A 259 9.60 1.69 3.16
CA ALA A 259 8.66 0.62 3.49
C ALA A 259 8.02 -0.02 2.25
N LEU A 260 7.68 0.80 1.24
CA LEU A 260 7.13 0.31 -0.01
C LEU A 260 8.11 -0.61 -0.78
N LYS A 261 9.40 -0.25 -0.81
CA LYS A 261 10.40 -1.07 -1.50
C LYS A 261 10.52 -2.43 -0.85
N GLU A 262 10.60 -2.47 0.47
CA GLU A 262 10.62 -3.73 1.22
C GLU A 262 9.35 -4.54 1.02
N ALA A 263 8.18 -3.90 0.90
CA ALA A 263 6.92 -4.59 0.68
C ALA A 263 6.88 -5.28 -0.69
N VAL A 264 7.31 -4.57 -1.73
CA VAL A 264 7.39 -5.09 -3.10
C VAL A 264 8.44 -6.21 -3.20
N GLU A 265 9.63 -6.03 -2.61
CA GLU A 265 10.68 -7.05 -2.55
C GLU A 265 10.19 -8.32 -1.83
N TYR A 266 9.45 -8.16 -0.72
CA TYR A 266 8.85 -9.30 0.00
C TYR A 266 7.91 -10.10 -0.89
N LEU A 267 7.00 -9.44 -1.59
CA LEU A 267 6.03 -10.10 -2.48
C LEU A 267 6.71 -10.70 -3.71
N TRP A 268 7.79 -10.09 -4.20
CA TRP A 268 8.61 -10.64 -5.28
C TRP A 268 9.27 -11.96 -4.88
N VAL A 269 9.95 -12.00 -3.73
CA VAL A 269 10.59 -13.23 -3.21
C VAL A 269 9.54 -14.30 -2.91
N ALA A 270 8.36 -13.90 -2.43
CA ALA A 270 7.24 -14.81 -2.23
C ALA A 270 6.57 -15.28 -3.53
N GLN A 271 7.00 -14.79 -4.71
CA GLN A 271 6.39 -15.07 -6.02
C GLN A 271 4.88 -14.75 -6.05
N ARG A 272 4.51 -13.65 -5.39
CA ARG A 272 3.15 -13.09 -5.31
C ARG A 272 2.99 -11.83 -6.15
N VAL A 273 3.90 -11.61 -7.10
CA VAL A 273 3.82 -10.54 -8.11
C VAL A 273 3.23 -11.12 -9.38
N VAL A 274 2.16 -10.49 -9.88
CA VAL A 274 1.43 -10.87 -11.08
C VAL A 274 1.54 -9.72 -12.07
N ALA A 275 2.02 -9.98 -13.30
CA ALA A 275 1.92 -8.97 -14.35
C ALA A 275 0.49 -8.94 -14.89
N PHE A 276 -0.09 -7.74 -14.90
CA PHE A 276 -1.51 -7.56 -15.16
C PHE A 276 -1.70 -6.47 -16.19
N SER A 277 -2.48 -6.75 -17.23
CA SER A 277 -2.78 -5.75 -18.26
C SER A 277 -3.94 -4.86 -17.83
N PRO A 278 -4.02 -3.62 -18.35
CA PRO A 278 -5.21 -2.77 -18.18
C PRO A 278 -6.46 -3.40 -18.81
N ARG A 279 -6.30 -4.45 -19.63
CA ARG A 279 -7.40 -5.23 -20.21
C ARG A 279 -7.99 -6.24 -19.23
N GLY A 280 -7.32 -6.54 -18.11
CA GLY A 280 -7.76 -7.52 -17.12
C GLY A 280 -7.14 -8.91 -17.34
N GLU A 281 -6.04 -8.98 -18.08
CA GLU A 281 -5.39 -10.24 -18.47
C GLU A 281 -4.07 -10.40 -17.70
N VAL A 282 -3.76 -11.64 -17.32
CA VAL A 282 -2.43 -11.99 -16.81
C VAL A 282 -1.50 -12.06 -18.01
N ILE A 283 -0.41 -11.31 -17.96
CA ILE A 283 0.63 -11.33 -18.98
C ILE A 283 1.88 -11.98 -18.40
N SER A 284 2.76 -12.49 -19.27
CA SER A 284 4.08 -12.94 -18.84
C SER A 284 4.80 -11.77 -18.18
N LEU A 285 5.37 -11.98 -16.99
CA LEU A 285 6.31 -11.03 -16.40
C LEU A 285 7.46 -10.88 -17.40
N PRO A 286 7.63 -9.72 -18.06
CA PRO A 286 8.79 -9.53 -18.93
C PRO A 286 10.05 -9.71 -18.08
N ASN A 287 11.06 -10.43 -18.60
CA ASN A 287 12.34 -10.74 -17.96
C ASN A 287 12.77 -9.60 -17.02
N LEU A 288 12.45 -9.76 -15.74
CA LEU A 288 12.53 -8.69 -14.77
C LEU A 288 13.89 -8.87 -14.10
N GLU A 289 14.90 -8.17 -14.60
CA GLU A 289 16.11 -7.90 -13.83
C GLU A 289 15.73 -6.96 -12.67
N VAL A 290 15.07 -7.50 -11.65
CA VAL A 290 15.16 -6.88 -10.31
C VAL A 290 16.61 -7.11 -9.92
N ALA A 291 17.41 -6.04 -9.91
CA ALA A 291 18.81 -6.10 -9.51
C ALA A 291 18.92 -6.99 -8.26
N PRO A 292 19.78 -8.02 -8.27
CA PRO A 292 19.87 -8.96 -7.16
C PRO A 292 20.02 -8.19 -5.87
N ALA A 293 19.30 -8.62 -4.84
CA ALA A 293 19.47 -8.10 -3.49
C ALA A 293 20.97 -8.11 -3.18
N LEU A 294 21.57 -6.91 -3.12
CA LEU A 294 22.95 -6.77 -2.69
C LEU A 294 23.01 -7.21 -1.23
N GLY A 295 23.58 -8.40 -1.03
CA GLY A 295 24.22 -8.83 0.21
C GLY A 295 23.30 -9.47 1.25
N ALA A 296 23.72 -10.68 1.64
CA ALA A 296 23.48 -11.30 2.94
C ALA A 296 23.84 -10.38 4.11
#